data_AF-Q2LEB2-F1
#
_entry.id   AF-Q2LEB2-F1
#
_cell.length_a   1.000
_cell.length_b   1.000
_cell.length_c   1.000
_cell.angle_alpha   90.00
_cell.angle_beta   90.00
_cell.angle_gamma   90.00
#
_symmetry.space_group_name_H-M   'P 1'
#
loop_
_entity.id
_entity.type
_entity.pdbx_description
1 polymer ?
#
loop_
_entity_poly.entity_id
_entity_poly.type
_entity_poly.pdbx_seq_one_letter_code
_entity_poly.pdbx_strand_id
1 'polypeptide(L)'
;MNSFLLLLVVSAFSQTYECYNLTYGFYCYDKSIFMHCRGENAKAVWLKCRGGTVCKCGRTTYNPCVFDYNDVDDCEGKPGSYLNEKSLTPPEIIEEESSNTNKPTTQSTEKKPSAAFSYLLYLSVLLFALI
;
A
#
# COMPACT_ATOMS: atom_id res chain seq x y z
N MET A 1 44.10 -5.32 -14.57
CA MET A 1 43.35 -5.53 -13.32
C MET A 1 42.13 -4.61 -13.33
N ASN A 2 41.17 -4.86 -14.24
CA ASN A 2 40.06 -3.94 -14.56
C ASN A 2 38.84 -4.73 -15.06
N SER A 3 38.37 -5.74 -14.32
CA SER A 3 37.26 -6.58 -14.81
C SER A 3 36.37 -7.18 -13.71
N PHE A 4 36.20 -6.47 -12.59
CA PHE A 4 35.28 -6.88 -11.52
C PHE A 4 34.24 -5.82 -11.16
N LEU A 5 34.28 -4.63 -11.77
CA LEU A 5 33.42 -3.51 -11.38
C LEU A 5 32.12 -3.38 -12.20
N LEU A 6 31.90 -4.25 -13.20
CA LEU A 6 30.78 -4.13 -14.15
C LEU A 6 29.56 -5.00 -13.82
N LEU A 7 29.60 -5.81 -12.76
CA LEU A 7 28.56 -6.80 -12.43
C LEU A 7 27.57 -6.37 -11.32
N LEU A 8 27.70 -5.15 -10.77
CA LEU A 8 26.92 -4.71 -9.60
C LEU A 8 25.74 -3.75 -9.90
N VAL A 9 25.38 -3.51 -11.18
CA VAL A 9 24.44 -2.43 -11.53
C VAL A 9 23.07 -2.91 -12.08
N VAL A 10 22.74 -4.21 -12.02
CA VAL A 10 21.49 -4.72 -12.64
C VAL A 10 20.41 -5.18 -11.65
N SER A 11 20.57 -4.98 -10.33
CA SER A 11 19.45 -5.21 -9.38
C SER A 11 18.48 -4.02 -9.28
N ALA A 12 18.37 -3.23 -10.36
CA ALA A 12 17.49 -2.08 -10.43
C ALA A 12 16.03 -2.52 -10.66
N PHE A 13 15.30 -2.62 -9.55
CA PHE A 13 13.88 -2.28 -9.44
C PHE A 13 12.90 -2.99 -10.39
N SER A 14 12.59 -4.25 -10.11
CA SER A 14 11.26 -4.78 -10.44
C SER A 14 10.25 -4.16 -9.46
N GLN A 15 9.78 -2.93 -9.71
CA GLN A 15 8.62 -2.40 -9.00
C GLN A 15 7.38 -3.16 -9.49
N THR A 16 6.95 -4.18 -8.74
CA THR A 16 5.66 -4.81 -8.95
C THR A 16 4.57 -3.85 -8.50
N TYR A 17 3.79 -3.36 -9.44
CA TYR A 17 2.59 -2.57 -9.15
C TYR A 17 1.43 -3.55 -8.91
N GLU A 18 1.07 -3.75 -7.65
CA GLU A 18 -0.02 -4.67 -7.27
C GLU A 18 -1.38 -4.18 -7.79
N CYS A 19 -1.51 -2.86 -8.01
CA CYS A 19 -2.69 -2.21 -8.58
C CYS A 19 -2.65 -2.08 -10.11
N TYR A 20 -1.93 -2.95 -10.82
CA TYR A 20 -1.89 -2.95 -12.28
C TYR A 20 -3.30 -3.15 -12.86
N ASN A 21 -3.75 -2.23 -13.72
CA ASN A 21 -5.13 -2.18 -14.27
C ASN A 21 -6.26 -2.16 -13.21
N LEU A 22 -5.96 -1.80 -11.96
CA LEU A 22 -6.96 -1.63 -10.92
C LEU A 22 -7.21 -0.14 -10.68
N THR A 23 -8.48 0.24 -10.60
CA THR A 23 -8.89 1.62 -10.32
C THR A 23 -8.79 1.92 -8.82
N TYR A 24 -9.10 3.17 -8.45
CA TYR A 24 -9.24 3.53 -7.05
C TYR A 24 -10.29 2.65 -6.35
N GLY A 25 -9.92 2.11 -5.19
CA GLY A 25 -10.81 1.34 -4.34
C GLY A 25 -10.14 0.30 -3.47
N PHE A 26 -10.97 -0.42 -2.72
CA PHE A 26 -10.60 -1.55 -1.90
C PHE A 26 -10.95 -2.85 -2.61
N TYR A 27 -10.02 -3.81 -2.55
CA TYR A 27 -10.14 -5.10 -3.22
C TYR A 27 -9.92 -6.20 -2.19
N CYS A 28 -10.94 -7.02 -1.91
CA CYS A 28 -10.77 -8.16 -1.00
C CYS A 28 -9.99 -9.27 -1.70
N TYR A 29 -8.88 -9.67 -1.10
CA TYR A 29 -8.13 -10.86 -1.50
C TYR A 29 -8.86 -12.11 -1.03
N ASP A 30 -9.24 -12.13 0.24
CA ASP A 30 -10.11 -13.15 0.84
C ASP A 30 -11.08 -12.48 1.84
N LYS A 31 -11.76 -13.27 2.68
CA LYS A 31 -12.71 -12.74 3.68
C LYS A 31 -12.06 -11.95 4.82
N SER A 32 -10.73 -11.93 4.92
CA SER A 32 -9.98 -11.37 6.04
C SER A 32 -8.96 -10.32 5.59
N ILE A 33 -8.42 -10.44 4.39
CA ILE A 33 -7.36 -9.59 3.84
C ILE A 33 -7.89 -8.82 2.64
N PHE A 34 -7.51 -7.56 2.57
CA PHE A 34 -7.81 -6.69 1.44
C PHE A 34 -6.64 -5.78 1.14
N MET A 35 -6.68 -5.19 -0.04
CA MET A 35 -5.72 -4.19 -0.45
C MET A 35 -6.43 -2.92 -0.90
N HIS A 36 -5.83 -1.77 -0.63
CA HIS A 36 -6.30 -0.47 -1.07
C HIS A 36 -5.40 0.05 -2.19
N CYS A 37 -6.01 0.28 -3.36
CA CYS A 37 -5.37 0.92 -4.50
C CYS A 37 -5.74 2.40 -4.54
N ARG A 38 -4.73 3.28 -4.47
CA ARG A 38 -4.91 4.74 -4.58
C ARG A 38 -5.05 5.22 -6.02
N GLY A 39 -4.91 4.33 -6.99
CA GLY A 39 -4.94 4.62 -8.41
C GLY A 39 -4.27 3.50 -9.20
N GLU A 40 -4.39 3.61 -10.52
CA GLU A 40 -3.82 2.65 -11.45
C GLU A 40 -2.29 2.63 -11.35
N ASN A 41 -1.70 1.44 -11.41
CA ASN A 41 -0.24 1.25 -11.33
C ASN A 41 0.38 1.82 -10.04
N ALA A 42 -0.40 1.91 -8.96
CA ALA A 42 0.10 2.25 -7.64
C ALA A 42 0.59 0.99 -6.89
N LYS A 43 1.37 1.22 -5.83
CA LYS A 43 1.58 0.21 -4.78
C LYS A 43 0.29 0.04 -3.99
N ALA A 44 -0.05 -1.20 -3.68
CA ALA A 44 -1.19 -1.48 -2.83
C ALA A 44 -0.83 -1.33 -1.35
N VAL A 45 -1.81 -0.92 -0.54
CA VAL A 45 -1.71 -1.00 0.92
C VAL A 45 -2.50 -2.22 1.36
N TRP A 46 -1.82 -3.22 1.93
CA TRP A 46 -2.45 -4.44 2.43
C TRP A 46 -2.90 -4.29 3.87
N LEU A 47 -4.13 -4.72 4.16
CA LEU A 47 -4.75 -4.63 5.47
C LEU A 47 -5.53 -5.90 5.79
N LYS A 48 -5.75 -6.14 7.08
CA LYS A 48 -6.56 -7.23 7.61
C LYS A 48 -7.78 -6.66 8.33
N CYS A 49 -8.96 -7.21 8.09
CA CYS A 49 -10.17 -6.89 8.85
C CYS A 49 -9.99 -7.31 10.33
N ARG A 50 -10.53 -6.50 11.24
CA ARG A 50 -10.36 -6.68 12.70
C ARG A 50 -11.72 -6.81 13.39
N GLY A 51 -11.74 -7.30 14.63
CA GLY A 51 -12.95 -7.29 15.47
C GLY A 51 -14.10 -8.15 14.94
N GLY A 52 -13.79 -9.28 14.30
CA GLY A 52 -14.81 -10.20 13.75
C GLY A 52 -15.52 -9.69 12.49
N THR A 53 -15.05 -8.57 11.91
CA THR A 53 -15.50 -8.10 10.61
C THR A 53 -14.85 -8.90 9.49
N VAL A 54 -15.53 -8.97 8.36
CA VAL A 54 -15.12 -9.72 7.17
C VAL A 54 -15.13 -8.80 5.96
N CYS A 55 -14.24 -9.08 5.03
CA CYS A 55 -14.16 -8.45 3.73
C CYS A 55 -15.14 -9.14 2.78
N LYS A 56 -16.21 -8.42 2.38
CA LYS A 56 -17.34 -9.05 1.66
C LYS A 56 -17.32 -8.92 0.15
N CYS A 57 -16.59 -7.95 -0.41
CA CYS A 57 -16.75 -7.53 -1.79
C CYS A 57 -15.52 -7.84 -2.63
N GLY A 58 -15.68 -8.12 -3.92
CA GLY A 58 -14.52 -8.16 -4.81
C GLY A 58 -13.85 -6.79 -4.91
N ARG A 59 -14.67 -5.74 -5.06
CA ARG A 59 -14.27 -4.33 -5.10
C ARG A 59 -15.33 -3.45 -4.42
N THR A 60 -14.90 -2.38 -3.76
CA THR A 60 -15.77 -1.27 -3.30
C THR A 60 -14.95 0.02 -3.14
N THR A 61 -15.60 1.19 -3.11
CA THR A 61 -14.99 2.48 -2.77
C THR A 61 -15.05 2.78 -1.26
N TYR A 62 -15.78 1.98 -0.49
CA TYR A 62 -15.99 2.12 0.96
C TYR A 62 -15.18 1.10 1.76
N ASN A 63 -15.14 1.25 3.09
CA ASN A 63 -14.48 0.30 3.97
C ASN A 63 -15.10 -1.11 3.78
N PRO A 64 -14.33 -2.11 3.29
CA PRO A 64 -14.89 -3.41 2.96
C PRO A 64 -15.08 -4.32 4.19
N CYS A 65 -14.52 -3.94 5.35
CA CYS A 65 -14.60 -4.71 6.58
C CYS A 65 -15.88 -4.37 7.36
N VAL A 66 -16.87 -5.24 7.24
CA VAL A 66 -18.15 -5.13 7.95
C VAL A 66 -18.50 -6.45 8.63
N PHE A 67 -19.48 -6.45 9.54
CA PHE A 67 -19.97 -7.70 10.10
C PHE A 67 -20.62 -8.58 9.02
N ASP A 68 -20.60 -9.90 9.22
CA ASP A 68 -21.07 -10.85 8.21
C ASP A 68 -22.58 -10.75 7.90
N TYR A 69 -23.35 -9.98 8.67
CA TYR A 69 -24.76 -9.68 8.41
C TYR A 69 -25.03 -8.29 7.80
N ASN A 70 -24.01 -7.44 7.63
CA ASN A 70 -24.16 -6.09 7.08
C ASN A 70 -23.77 -6.05 5.60
N ASP A 71 -24.49 -5.27 4.80
CA ASP A 71 -24.11 -5.00 3.41
C ASP A 71 -23.04 -3.91 3.31
N VAL A 72 -22.37 -3.84 2.16
CA VAL A 72 -21.38 -2.82 1.82
C VAL A 72 -21.88 -2.08 0.58
N ASP A 73 -21.81 -0.76 0.60
CA ASP A 73 -22.17 0.07 -0.55
C ASP A 73 -21.16 -0.12 -1.71
N ASP A 74 -21.64 0.02 -2.95
CA ASP A 74 -20.83 -0.16 -4.18
C ASP A 74 -20.04 -1.49 -4.21
N CYS A 75 -20.65 -2.56 -3.70
CA CYS A 75 -20.04 -3.89 -3.63
C CYS A 75 -20.12 -4.61 -4.97
N GLU A 76 -18.98 -4.74 -5.65
CA GLU A 76 -18.87 -5.45 -6.92
C GLU A 76 -18.17 -6.80 -6.73
N GLY A 77 -18.79 -7.88 -7.19
CA GLY A 77 -18.22 -9.23 -7.14
C GLY A 77 -18.02 -9.78 -5.72
N LYS A 78 -17.36 -10.94 -5.65
CA LYS A 78 -17.00 -11.62 -4.39
C LYS A 78 -15.52 -11.45 -4.09
N PRO A 79 -15.05 -11.70 -2.85
CA PRO A 79 -13.63 -11.67 -2.54
C PRO A 79 -12.83 -12.54 -3.51
N GLY A 80 -11.68 -12.04 -3.97
CA GLY A 80 -10.84 -12.66 -5.00
C GLY A 80 -11.29 -12.44 -6.44
N SER A 81 -12.49 -11.89 -6.71
CA SER A 81 -13.00 -11.73 -8.09
C SER A 81 -12.13 -10.87 -9.02
N TYR A 82 -11.35 -9.94 -8.46
CA TYR A 82 -10.53 -8.99 -9.21
C TYR A 82 -9.03 -9.24 -9.06
N LEU A 83 -8.65 -10.19 -8.20
CA LEU A 83 -7.27 -10.48 -7.86
C LEU A 83 -6.95 -11.89 -8.32
N ASN A 84 -6.02 -12.01 -9.27
CA ASN A 84 -5.50 -13.32 -9.62
C ASN A 84 -4.63 -13.82 -8.44
N GLU A 85 -5.14 -14.76 -7.66
CA GLU A 85 -4.45 -15.35 -6.49
C GLU A 85 -3.02 -15.84 -6.81
N LYS A 86 -2.75 -16.22 -8.07
CA LYS A 86 -1.42 -16.65 -8.52
C LYS A 86 -0.42 -15.52 -8.75
N SER A 87 -0.89 -14.27 -8.82
CA SER A 87 -0.08 -13.11 -9.19
C SER A 87 0.21 -12.17 -8.01
N LEU A 88 -0.53 -12.32 -6.90
CA LEU A 88 -0.44 -11.45 -5.74
C LEU A 88 -0.36 -12.32 -4.50
N THR A 89 0.71 -12.17 -3.73
CA THR A 89 0.83 -12.79 -2.41
C THR A 89 0.72 -11.67 -1.39
N PRO A 90 -0.29 -11.69 -0.50
CA PRO A 90 -0.34 -10.75 0.60
C PRO A 90 0.99 -10.79 1.37
N PRO A 91 1.57 -9.64 1.74
CA PRO A 91 2.73 -9.63 2.62
C PRO A 91 2.34 -10.26 3.96
N GLU A 92 3.32 -10.81 4.69
CA GLU A 92 3.10 -11.31 6.04
C GLU A 92 2.64 -10.14 6.94
N ILE A 93 1.33 -10.06 7.21
CA ILE A 93 0.74 -8.97 7.99
C ILE A 93 1.00 -9.25 9.47
N ILE A 94 2.04 -8.64 10.03
CA ILE A 94 2.31 -8.71 11.47
C ILE A 94 1.17 -8.01 12.20
N GLU A 95 0.47 -8.74 13.06
CA GLU A 95 -0.60 -8.20 13.89
C GLU A 95 0.01 -7.26 14.95
N GLU A 96 -0.10 -5.95 14.75
CA GLU A 96 0.15 -5.00 15.83
C GLU A 96 -0.96 -5.16 16.89
N GLU A 97 -0.64 -5.88 17.95
CA GLU A 97 -1.43 -6.02 19.17
C GLU A 97 -1.57 -4.64 19.83
N SER A 98 -2.73 -4.01 19.63
CA SER A 98 -3.05 -2.71 20.21
C SER A 98 -3.25 -2.86 21.72
N SER A 99 -2.17 -2.68 22.48
CA SER A 99 -2.23 -2.52 23.94
C SER A 99 -2.97 -1.23 24.29
N ASN A 100 -4.17 -1.36 24.85
CA ASN A 100 -4.94 -0.27 25.41
C ASN A 100 -4.25 0.30 26.65
N THR A 101 -3.93 1.60 26.64
CA THR A 101 -3.83 2.39 27.88
C THR A 101 -4.46 3.76 27.67
N ASN A 102 -5.51 4.02 28.45
CA ASN A 102 -6.31 5.24 28.43
C ASN A 102 -5.55 6.48 28.94
N LYS A 103 -5.93 7.65 28.37
CA LYS A 103 -5.98 9.03 28.93
C LYS A 103 -4.82 9.99 28.53
N PRO A 104 -5.06 11.33 28.44
CA PRO A 104 -6.08 12.10 27.72
C PRO A 104 -5.48 13.07 26.66
N THR A 105 -6.36 13.60 25.80
CA THR A 105 -6.26 14.75 24.88
C THR A 105 -5.25 15.84 25.27
N THR A 106 -4.48 16.39 24.31
CA THR A 106 -4.34 17.85 24.02
C THR A 106 -3.37 18.14 22.85
N GLN A 107 -3.89 18.94 21.89
CA GLN A 107 -3.26 19.88 20.95
C GLN A 107 -2.33 19.44 19.82
N SER A 108 -2.86 19.66 18.61
CA SER A 108 -2.26 20.41 17.49
C SER A 108 -0.92 21.10 17.78
N THR A 109 0.12 20.66 17.06
CA THR A 109 1.09 21.57 16.45
C THR A 109 1.52 21.03 15.10
N GLU A 110 1.07 21.74 14.07
CA GLU A 110 1.56 21.76 12.70
C GLU A 110 3.10 21.83 12.67
N LYS A 111 3.76 20.84 12.08
CA LYS A 111 5.22 20.85 11.90
C LYS A 111 5.56 21.10 10.43
N LYS A 112 5.83 22.38 10.14
CA LYS A 112 6.44 22.90 8.91
C LYS A 112 7.62 22.02 8.45
N PRO A 113 7.68 21.57 7.18
CA PRO A 113 8.85 20.83 6.70
C PRO A 113 10.05 21.77 6.57
N SER A 114 11.16 21.34 7.20
CA SER A 114 12.47 22.00 7.19
C SER A 114 13.13 21.93 5.81
N ALA A 115 13.73 23.05 5.40
CA ALA A 115 14.32 23.33 4.09
C ALA A 115 15.63 22.55 3.77
N ALA A 116 15.76 21.31 4.25
CA ALA A 116 16.94 20.47 4.02
C ALA A 116 16.86 19.65 2.72
N PHE A 117 15.66 19.46 2.16
CA PHE A 117 15.48 18.64 0.96
C PHE A 117 15.80 19.35 -0.36
N SER A 118 15.93 20.68 -0.36
CA SER A 118 16.15 21.44 -1.60
C SER A 118 17.60 21.41 -2.10
N TYR A 119 18.59 21.24 -1.21
CA TYR A 119 20.01 21.25 -1.61
C TYR A 119 20.47 19.94 -2.25
N LEU A 120 19.87 18.81 -1.88
CA LEU A 120 20.23 17.50 -2.42
C LEU A 120 19.75 17.32 -3.88
N LEU A 121 18.67 18.00 -4.27
CA LEU A 121 18.19 18.00 -5.66
C LEU A 121 19.04 18.88 -6.58
N TYR A 122 19.64 19.97 -6.08
CA TYR A 122 20.49 20.82 -6.91
C TYR A 122 21.86 20.20 -7.23
N LEU A 123 22.43 19.43 -6.29
CA LEU A 123 23.71 18.74 -6.50
C LEU A 123 23.61 17.58 -7.50
N SER A 124 22.46 16.91 -7.61
CA SER A 124 22.28 15.84 -8.60
C SER A 124 22.15 16.40 -10.02
N VAL A 125 21.49 17.55 -10.21
CA VAL A 125 21.31 18.16 -11.53
C VAL A 125 22.64 18.68 -12.11
N LEU A 126 23.54 19.20 -11.26
CA LEU A 126 24.86 19.68 -11.71
C LEU A 126 25.82 18.55 -12.12
N LEU A 127 25.67 17.35 -11.55
CA LEU A 127 26.54 16.22 -11.88
C LEU A 127 26.21 15.58 -13.25
N PHE A 128 24.97 15.72 -13.72
CA PHE A 128 24.54 15.23 -15.04
C PHE A 128 24.83 16.20 -16.19
N ALA A 129 25.20 17.46 -15.91
CA ALA A 129 25.49 18.47 -16.94
C ALA A 129 26.97 18.51 -17.37
N LEU A 130 27.83 17.67 -16.78
CA LEU A 130 29.28 17.63 -17.02
C LEU A 130 29.77 16.30 -17.61
N ILE A 131 28.87 15.49 -18.17
CA ILE A 131 29.19 14.28 -18.95
C ILE A 131 28.68 14.47 -20.37
#